data_AF-A0AAW9RQQ0-F1
#
_entry.id   AF-A0AAW9RQQ0-F1
#
_cell.length_a   1.000
_cell.length_b   1.000
_cell.length_c   1.000
_cell.angle_alpha   90.00
_cell.angle_beta   90.00
_cell.angle_gamma   90.00
#
_symmetry.space_group_name_H-M   'P 1'
#
loop_
_entity.id
_entity.type
_entity.pdbx_description
1 polymer ?
#
loop_
_entity_poly.entity_id
_entity_poly.type
_entity_poly.pdbx_seq_one_letter_code
_entity_poly.pdbx_strand_id
1 'polypeptide(L)'
;MADISTIHGGTVPGEPDADVIEDLERLLAQARRGSLTGFAYAAIHLDGTKATGWSGVAGTRDPLAAGISILQARYTRALIEGA
;
A
#
# COMPACT_ATOMS: atom_id res chain seq x y z
N MET A 1 23.86 23.18 18.14
CA MET A 1 23.23 22.28 17.15
C MET A 1 21.85 21.98 17.67
N ALA A 2 20.80 22.48 17.01
CA ALA A 2 19.43 22.14 17.37
C ALA A 2 19.12 20.76 16.80
N ASP A 3 18.80 19.82 17.68
CA ASP A 3 18.31 18.49 17.36
C ASP A 3 16.88 18.67 16.80
N ILE A 4 16.72 18.55 15.48
CA ILE A 4 15.40 18.56 14.85
C ILE A 4 14.87 17.14 14.97
N SER A 5 14.09 16.89 16.02
CA SER A 5 13.31 15.66 16.12
C SER A 5 12.30 15.64 14.98
N THR A 6 12.56 14.81 13.98
CA THR A 6 11.63 14.52 12.89
C THR A 6 10.31 14.04 13.49
N ILE A 7 9.24 14.81 13.27
CA ILE A 7 7.89 14.43 13.64
C ILE A 7 7.60 13.08 12.98
N HIS A 8 7.18 12.08 13.78
CA HIS A 8 6.72 10.79 13.27
C HIS A 8 5.63 11.04 12.20
N GLY A 9 5.91 10.68 10.94
CA GLY A 9 5.01 10.88 9.80
C GLY A 9 5.32 12.08 8.88
N GLY A 10 6.37 12.85 9.13
CA GLY A 10 6.82 13.90 8.21
C GLY A 10 7.64 13.32 7.06
N THR A 11 7.02 13.08 5.91
CA THR A 11 7.76 12.82 4.67
C THR A 11 8.41 14.11 4.16
N VAL A 12 9.74 14.11 4.00
CA VAL A 12 10.43 15.20 3.30
C VAL A 12 10.05 15.10 1.82
N PRO A 13 9.56 16.18 1.18
CA PRO A 13 9.19 16.14 -0.23
C PRO A 13 10.37 15.66 -1.10
N GLY A 14 10.19 14.54 -1.80
CA GLY A 14 11.21 13.93 -2.64
C GLY A 14 12.04 12.83 -1.99
N GLU A 15 11.95 12.64 -0.66
CA GLU A 15 12.55 11.49 0.00
C GLU A 15 11.59 10.30 -0.01
N PRO A 16 12.11 9.06 -0.16
CA PRO A 16 11.29 7.87 -0.05
C PRO A 16 10.67 7.74 1.36
N ASP A 17 9.40 7.36 1.40
CA ASP A 17 8.72 7.03 2.65
C ASP A 17 9.15 5.63 3.13
N ALA A 18 9.69 5.56 4.35
CA ALA A 18 10.25 4.34 4.91
C ALA A 18 9.19 3.25 5.14
N ASP A 19 7.98 3.64 5.55
CA ASP A 19 6.88 2.70 5.82
C ASP A 19 6.37 2.10 4.51
N VAL A 20 6.26 2.94 3.46
CA VAL A 20 5.91 2.47 2.10
C VAL A 20 6.97 1.49 1.58
N ILE A 21 8.25 1.78 1.76
CA ILE A 21 9.33 0.87 1.36
C ILE A 21 9.23 -0.46 2.11
N GLU A 22 9.10 -0.43 3.44
CA GLU A 22 9.03 -1.63 4.27
C GLU A 22 7.88 -2.55 3.83
N ASP A 23 6.71 -1.97 3.56
CA ASP A 23 5.56 -2.74 3.09
C ASP A 23 5.78 -3.37 1.71
N LEU A 24 6.40 -2.64 0.78
CA LEU A 24 6.74 -3.16 -0.54
C LEU A 24 7.80 -4.27 -0.45
N GLU A 25 8.83 -4.11 0.37
CA GLU A 25 9.86 -5.12 0.60
C GLU A 25 9.28 -6.37 1.24
N ARG A 26 8.37 -6.21 2.20
CA ARG A 26 7.63 -7.31 2.81
C ARG A 26 6.87 -8.08 1.74
N LEU A 27 6.07 -7.41 0.91
CA LEU A 27 5.31 -8.04 -0.18
C LEU A 27 6.24 -8.75 -1.19
N LEU A 28 7.35 -8.12 -1.55
CA LEU A 28 8.37 -8.71 -2.42
C LEU A 28 8.96 -9.99 -1.83
N ALA A 29 9.29 -9.99 -0.53
CA ALA A 29 9.78 -11.18 0.15
C ALA A 29 8.75 -12.33 0.12
N GLN A 30 7.45 -12.01 0.23
CA GLN A 30 6.37 -13.00 0.11
C GLN A 30 6.24 -13.57 -1.31
N ALA A 31 6.39 -12.72 -2.33
CA ALA A 31 6.37 -13.14 -3.72
C ALA A 31 7.58 -14.04 -4.04
N ARG A 32 8.79 -13.66 -3.60
CA ARG A 32 10.03 -14.42 -3.83
C ARG A 32 10.00 -15.83 -3.25
N ARG A 33 9.37 -16.01 -2.08
CA ARG A 33 9.20 -17.34 -1.46
C ARG A 33 7.99 -18.13 -1.98
N GLY A 34 7.24 -17.57 -2.93
CA GLY A 34 6.07 -18.22 -3.54
C GLY A 34 4.80 -18.21 -2.69
N SER A 35 4.75 -17.47 -1.57
CA SER A 35 3.55 -17.43 -0.71
C SER A 35 2.55 -16.35 -1.12
N LEU A 36 2.95 -15.39 -1.97
CA LEU A 36 2.07 -14.37 -2.52
C LEU A 36 1.85 -14.65 -4.02
N THR A 37 0.64 -15.05 -4.38
CA THR A 37 0.29 -15.48 -5.74
C THR A 37 -0.43 -14.41 -6.55
N GLY A 38 -0.81 -13.30 -5.92
CA GLY A 38 -1.37 -12.11 -6.56
C GLY A 38 -1.59 -10.96 -5.59
N PHE A 39 -1.71 -9.74 -6.11
CA PHE A 39 -2.00 -8.52 -5.36
C PHE A 39 -2.71 -7.49 -6.26
N ALA A 40 -3.40 -6.55 -5.62
CA ALA A 40 -3.92 -5.34 -6.27
C ALA A 40 -3.36 -4.11 -5.55
N TYR A 41 -3.23 -3.00 -6.27
CA TYR A 41 -2.67 -1.77 -5.71
C TYR A 41 -3.42 -0.53 -6.22
N ALA A 42 -3.43 0.49 -5.36
CA ALA A 42 -3.72 1.87 -5.70
C ALA A 42 -2.57 2.72 -5.14
N ALA A 43 -1.94 3.53 -5.98
CA ALA A 43 -0.74 4.29 -5.64
C ALA A 43 -0.92 5.78 -5.99
N ILE A 44 -0.26 6.62 -5.21
CA ILE A 44 -0.10 8.05 -5.46
C ILE A 44 1.39 8.31 -5.63
N HIS A 45 1.75 8.91 -6.75
CA HIS A 45 3.12 9.30 -7.07
C HIS A 45 3.40 10.72 -6.57
N LEU A 46 4.69 11.08 -6.43
CA LEU A 46 5.10 12.41 -5.96
C LEU A 46 4.62 13.56 -6.86
N ASP A 47 4.42 13.29 -8.15
CA ASP A 47 3.85 14.23 -9.11
C ASP A 47 2.32 14.35 -9.01
N GLY A 48 1.69 13.65 -8.05
CA GLY A 48 0.25 13.58 -7.85
C GLY A 48 -0.47 12.61 -8.80
N THR A 49 0.27 11.92 -9.68
CA THR A 49 -0.30 10.91 -10.56
C THR A 49 -0.86 9.77 -9.71
N LYS A 50 -2.05 9.29 -10.11
CA LYS A 50 -2.70 8.14 -9.48
C LYS A 50 -2.56 6.94 -10.40
N ALA A 51 -2.13 5.82 -9.83
CA ALA A 51 -2.01 4.56 -10.56
C ALA A 51 -2.79 3.45 -9.86
N THR A 52 -3.34 2.54 -10.64
CA THR A 52 -4.05 1.36 -10.14
C THR A 52 -3.70 0.15 -10.99
N GLY A 53 -3.63 -1.02 -10.38
CA GLY A 53 -3.45 -2.25 -11.14
C GLY A 53 -3.58 -3.49 -10.27
N TRP A 54 -3.44 -4.64 -10.92
CA TRP A 54 -3.34 -5.93 -10.24
C TRP A 54 -2.35 -6.82 -10.99
N SER A 55 -1.77 -7.77 -10.26
CA SER A 55 -0.90 -8.80 -10.79
C SER A 55 -1.17 -10.12 -10.08
N GLY A 56 -1.02 -11.23 -10.78
CA GLY A 56 -1.17 -12.56 -10.18
C GLY A 56 -1.26 -13.67 -11.22
N VAL A 57 -1.26 -14.91 -10.73
CA VAL A 57 -1.45 -16.11 -11.56
C VAL A 57 -2.90 -16.24 -12.03
N ALA A 58 -3.14 -17.08 -13.04
CA ALA A 58 -4.50 -17.37 -13.49
C ALA A 58 -5.38 -17.83 -12.32
N GLY A 59 -6.59 -17.27 -12.23
CA GLY A 59 -7.55 -17.59 -11.16
C GLY A 59 -7.46 -16.72 -9.90
N THR A 60 -6.49 -15.80 -9.77
CA THR A 60 -6.44 -14.90 -8.61
C THR A 60 -7.38 -13.70 -8.69
N ARG A 61 -7.97 -13.44 -9.88
CA ARG A 61 -8.82 -12.27 -10.12
C ARG A 61 -10.03 -12.20 -9.18
N ASP A 62 -10.78 -13.29 -9.04
CA ASP A 62 -12.01 -13.28 -8.24
C ASP A 62 -11.71 -13.20 -6.73
N PRO A 63 -10.73 -13.95 -6.18
CA PRO A 63 -10.27 -13.74 -4.79
C PRO A 63 -9.78 -12.32 -4.52
N LEU A 64 -9.04 -11.71 -5.46
CA LEU A 64 -8.60 -10.31 -5.32
C LEU A 64 -9.79 -9.34 -5.32
N ALA A 65 -10.79 -9.54 -6.17
CA ALA A 65 -12.00 -8.72 -6.18
C ALA A 65 -12.77 -8.79 -4.84
N ALA A 66 -12.88 -9.98 -4.26
CA ALA A 66 -13.46 -10.15 -2.92
C ALA A 66 -12.65 -9.41 -1.85
N GLY A 67 -11.31 -9.53 -1.89
CA GLY A 67 -10.41 -8.80 -0.98
C GLY A 67 -10.55 -7.28 -1.09
N ILE A 68 -10.62 -6.75 -2.31
CA ILE A 68 -10.84 -5.31 -2.57
C ILE A 68 -12.19 -4.85 -2.00
N SER A 69 -13.24 -5.66 -2.15
CA SER A 69 -14.57 -5.32 -1.64
C SER A 69 -14.58 -5.20 -0.11
N ILE A 70 -13.89 -6.12 0.58
CA ILE A 70 -13.70 -6.06 2.04
C ILE A 70 -12.88 -4.83 2.43
N LEU A 71 -11.80 -4.55 1.70
CA LEU A 71 -10.97 -3.37 1.95
C LEU A 71 -11.77 -2.08 1.81
N GLN A 72 -12.61 -1.96 0.77
CA GLN A 72 -13.49 -0.82 0.57
C GLN A 72 -14.49 -0.66 1.71
N ALA A 73 -15.09 -1.76 2.19
CA ALA A 73 -16.02 -1.73 3.32
C ALA A 73 -15.32 -1.25 4.60
N ARG A 74 -14.10 -1.75 4.88
CA ARG A 74 -13.28 -1.32 6.02
C ARG A 74 -12.90 0.16 5.93
N TYR A 75 -12.48 0.61 4.76
CA TYR A 75 -12.14 2.01 4.54
C TYR A 75 -13.34 2.94 4.72
N THR A 76 -14.48 2.59 4.11
CA THR A 76 -15.74 3.33 4.27
C THR A 76 -16.15 3.42 5.74
N ARG A 77 -16.02 2.32 6.48
CA ARG A 77 -16.28 2.30 7.92
C ARG A 77 -15.36 3.26 8.68
N ALA A 78 -14.05 3.22 8.43
CA ALA A 78 -13.10 4.12 9.08
C ALA A 78 -13.39 5.60 8.79
N LEU A 79 -13.84 5.93 7.57
CA LEU A 79 -14.25 7.30 7.23
C LEU A 79 -15.49 7.76 8.02
N ILE A 80 -16.46 6.88 8.25
CA ILE A 80 -17.67 7.20 9.00
C ILE A 80 -17.38 7.31 10.50
N GLU A 81 -16.53 6.44 11.03
CA GLU A 81 -16.17 6.41 12.46
C GLU A 81 -15.23 7.58 12.85
N GLY A 82 -14.62 8.25 11.87
CA GLY A 82 -13.69 9.37 12.08
C GLY A 82 -12.34 8.85 12.57
N ALA A 83 -11.32 8.96 11.72
CA ALA A 83 -9.95 8.51 11.98
C ALA A 83 -9.40 8.98 13.34
#